data_AF-A0A1S9CIQ8-F1
#
_entry.id   AF-A0A1S9CIQ8-F1
#
_cell.length_a   1.000
_cell.length_b   1.000
_cell.length_c   1.000
_cell.angle_alpha   90.00
_cell.angle_beta   90.00
_cell.angle_gamma   90.00
#
_symmetry.space_group_name_H-M   'P 1'
#
loop_
_entity.id
_entity.type
_entity.pdbx_description
1 polymer ?
#
loop_
_entity_poly.entity_id
_entity_poly.type
_entity_poly.pdbx_seq_one_letter_code
_entity_poly.pdbx_strand_id
1 'polypeptide(L)' 'MKFDLNLTQINQTKTELSLLLCNKDFDFLSPEILQLSQKLDEQMLPEFRQQLNFYNYTLSTYTNFKFCK' A
#
# COMPACT_ATOMS: atom_id res chain seq x y z
N MET A 1 1.13 18.45 -6.88
CA MET A 1 0.83 17.39 -5.90
C MET A 1 -0.04 16.34 -6.61
N LYS A 2 0.42 15.08 -6.69
CA LYS A 2 -0.28 13.95 -7.34
C LYS A 2 -0.80 12.91 -6.33
N PHE A 3 -0.77 13.24 -5.04
CA PHE A 3 -0.96 12.30 -3.93
C PHE A 3 -2.40 11.77 -3.81
N ASP A 4 -3.40 12.58 -4.13
CA ASP A 4 -4.80 12.21 -3.86
C ASP A 4 -5.36 11.14 -4.81
N LEU A 5 -4.80 11.03 -6.03
CA LEU A 5 -5.34 10.12 -7.04
C LEU A 5 -5.02 8.65 -6.74
N ASN A 6 -3.82 8.35 -6.23
CA ASN A 6 -3.38 6.96 -6.00
C ASN A 6 -4.07 6.34 -4.76
N LEU A 7 -4.18 7.09 -3.67
CA LEU A 7 -4.90 6.64 -2.48
C LEU A 7 -6.38 6.38 -2.74
N THR A 8 -7.01 7.20 -3.59
CA THR A 8 -8.40 7.00 -4.01
C THR A 8 -8.57 5.68 -4.76
N GLN A 9 -7.65 5.36 -5.69
CA GLN A 9 -7.67 4.10 -6.45
C GLN A 9 -7.39 2.87 -5.59
N ILE A 10 -6.44 2.98 -4.64
CA ILE A 10 -6.17 1.92 -3.66
C ILE A 10 -7.41 1.65 -2.81
N ASN A 11 -8.08 2.69 -2.32
CA ASN A 11 -9.28 2.54 -1.50
C ASN A 11 -10.45 1.93 -2.29
N GLN A 12 -10.64 2.34 -3.55
CA GLN A 12 -11.62 1.72 -4.44
C GLN A 12 -11.34 0.23 -4.64
N THR A 13 -10.10 -0.12 -4.96
CA THR A 13 -9.69 -1.53 -5.17
C THR A 13 -9.87 -2.36 -3.89
N LYS A 14 -9.60 -1.79 -2.70
CA LYS A 14 -9.90 -2.43 -1.41
C LYS A 14 -11.40 -2.70 -1.23
N THR A 15 -12.24 -1.69 -1.51
CA THR A 15 -13.70 -1.84 -1.41
C THR A 15 -14.21 -2.91 -2.36
N GLU A 16 -13.73 -2.91 -3.61
CA GLU A 16 -14.07 -3.94 -4.60
C GLU A 16 -13.67 -5.34 -4.11
N LEU A 17 -12.46 -5.49 -3.56
CA LEU A 17 -11.97 -6.76 -3.02
C LEU A 17 -12.81 -7.25 -1.84
N SER A 18 -13.17 -6.36 -0.91
CA SER A 18 -14.03 -6.71 0.23
C SER A 18 -15.42 -7.18 -0.22
N LEU A 19 -16.03 -6.49 -1.20
CA LEU A 19 -17.32 -6.90 -1.75
C LEU A 19 -17.22 -8.24 -2.48
N LEU A 20 -16.16 -8.45 -3.26
CA LEU A 20 -15.93 -9.70 -3.98
C LEU A 20 -15.76 -10.89 -3.03
N LEU A 21 -15.03 -10.70 -1.92
CA LEU A 21 -14.87 -11.70 -0.86
C LEU A 21 -16.22 -12.09 -0.25
N CYS A 22 -17.06 -11.11 0.10
CA CYS A 22 -18.40 -11.39 0.62
C CYS A 22 -19.27 -12.15 -0.38
N ASN A 23 -19.15 -11.84 -1.69
CA ASN A 23 -19.95 -12.46 -2.74
C ASN A 23 -19.47 -13.88 -3.14
N LYS A 24 -18.23 -14.24 -2.78
CA LYS A 24 -17.61 -15.54 -3.09
C LYS A 24 -17.50 -16.43 -1.85
N ASP A 25 -18.35 -16.20 -0.85
CA ASP A 25 -18.33 -16.94 0.44
C ASP A 25 -16.95 -16.98 1.10
N PHE A 26 -16.19 -15.90 0.96
CA PHE A 26 -14.81 -15.78 1.44
C PHE A 26 -13.85 -16.82 0.85
N ASP A 27 -14.07 -17.27 -0.39
CA ASP A 27 -13.08 -18.08 -1.13
C ASP A 27 -11.89 -17.23 -1.59
N PHE A 28 -10.90 -17.12 -0.69
CA PHE A 28 -9.65 -16.39 -0.92
C PHE A 28 -8.82 -16.93 -2.08
N LEU A 29 -9.09 -18.15 -2.57
CA LEU A 29 -8.33 -18.79 -3.63
C LEU A 29 -9.01 -18.68 -5.00
N SER A 30 -10.20 -18.06 -5.06
CA SER A 30 -10.85 -17.84 -6.35
C SER A 30 -9.97 -16.96 -7.26
N PRO A 31 -9.91 -17.26 -8.58
CA PRO A 31 -9.05 -16.53 -9.50
C PRO A 31 -9.28 -15.01 -9.49
N GLU A 32 -10.53 -14.57 -9.34
CA GLU A 32 -10.88 -13.15 -9.35
C GLU A 32 -10.39 -12.43 -8.09
N ILE A 33 -10.45 -13.10 -6.93
CA ILE A 33 -9.93 -12.55 -5.66
C ILE A 33 -8.41 -12.47 -5.72
N LEU A 34 -7.75 -13.49 -6.26
CA LEU A 34 -6.29 -13.47 -6.42
C LEU A 34 -5.84 -12.36 -7.36
N GLN A 35 -6.50 -12.19 -8.51
CA GLN A 35 -6.19 -11.11 -9.46
C GLN A 35 -6.37 -9.73 -8.84
N LEU A 36 -7.47 -9.51 -8.13
CA LEU A 36 -7.76 -8.22 -7.52
C LEU A 36 -6.83 -7.93 -6.33
N SER A 37 -6.42 -8.97 -5.60
CA SER A 37 -5.40 -8.87 -4.54
C SER A 37 -4.03 -8.49 -5.12
N GLN A 38 -3.61 -9.12 -6.22
CA GLN A 38 -2.35 -8.77 -6.91
C GLN A 38 -2.36 -7.32 -7.40
N LYS A 39 -3.47 -6.88 -8.00
CA LYS A 39 -3.64 -5.48 -8.42
C LYS A 39 -3.52 -4.51 -7.24
N LEU A 40 -4.12 -4.86 -6.09
CA LEU A 40 -4.02 -4.05 -4.89
C LEU A 40 -2.57 -3.98 -4.38
N ASP A 41 -1.85 -5.10 -4.38
CA ASP A 41 -0.43 -5.16 -3.99
C ASP A 41 0.44 -4.28 -4.90
N GLU A 42 0.24 -4.35 -6.22
CA GLU A 42 0.95 -3.50 -7.19
C GLU A 42 0.73 -2.00 -6.94
N GLN A 43 -0.49 -1.61 -6.56
CA GLN A 43 -0.82 -0.22 -6.23
C GLN A 43 -0.20 0.24 -4.91
N MET A 44 -0.17 -0.63 -3.89
CA MET A 44 0.36 -0.28 -2.56
C MET A 44 1.89 -0.28 -2.50
N LEU A 45 2.56 -1.07 -3.33
CA LEU A 45 4.01 -1.26 -3.27
C LEU A 45 4.82 0.04 -3.44
N PRO A 46 4.49 0.98 -4.36
CA PRO A 46 5.12 2.29 -4.42
C PRO A 46 4.93 3.13 -3.16
N GLU A 47 3.73 3.11 -2.57
CA GLU A 47 3.42 3.86 -1.34
C GLU A 47 4.25 3.36 -0.16
N PHE A 48 4.37 2.03 0.00
CA PHE A 48 5.22 1.44 1.03
C PHE A 48 6.69 1.78 0.83
N ARG A 49 7.19 1.77 -0.40
CA ARG A 49 8.56 2.21 -0.70
C ARG A 49 8.79 3.67 -0.32
N GLN A 50 7.83 4.54 -0.61
CA GLN A 50 7.95 5.94 -0.25
C GLN A 50 7.95 6.16 1.26
N GLN A 51 7.07 5.48 2.00
CA GLN A 51 7.04 5.53 3.46
C GLN A 51 8.35 5.04 4.07
N LEU A 52 8.89 3.93 3.55
CA LEU A 52 10.17 3.40 3.99
C LEU A 52 11.33 4.37 3.72
N ASN A 53 11.36 4.99 2.54
CA ASN A 53 12.36 5.99 2.19
C ASN A 53 12.31 7.20 3.12
N PHE A 54 11.10 7.69 3.44
CA PHE A 54 10.91 8.79 4.38
C PHE A 54 11.39 8.42 5.80
N TYR A 55 11.09 7.22 6.27
CA TYR A 55 11.56 6.72 7.55
C TYR A 55 13.10 6.65 7.59
N ASN A 56 13.71 6.04 6.58
CA ASN A 56 15.17 5.93 6.48
C ASN A 56 15.86 7.30 6.44
N TYR A 57 15.30 8.26 5.70
CA TYR A 57 15.79 9.63 5.69
C TYR A 57 15.73 10.26 7.09
N THR A 58 14.59 10.14 7.77
CA THR A 58 14.39 10.69 9.13
C THR A 58 15.35 10.06 10.14
N LEU A 59 15.56 8.74 10.06
CA LEU A 59 16.50 8.04 10.92
C LEU A 59 17.95 8.47 10.65
N SER A 60 18.34 8.60 9.38
CA SER A 60 19.69 9.04 9.00
C SER A 60 19.99 10.47 9.45
N THR A 61 19.02 11.37 9.34
CA THR A 61 19.19 12.76 9.79
C THR A 61 19.29 12.81 11.32
N TYR A 62 18.41 12.11 12.04
CA TYR A 62 18.46 12.03 13.51
C TYR A 62 19.79 11.46 14.04
N THR A 63 20.29 10.39 13.42
CA THR A 63 21.57 9.78 13.81
C THR A 63 22.74 10.73 13.55
N ASN A 64 22.79 11.38 12.37
CA ASN A 64 23.82 12.38 12.07
C ASN A 64 23.82 13.57 13.03
N PHE A 65 22.65 14.06 13.46
CA PHE A 65 22.55 15.12 14.48
C PHE A 65 23.09 14.69 15.85
N LYS A 66 23.10 13.38 16.16
CA LYS A 66 23.57 12.85 17.45
C LYS A 66 25.09 12.74 17.54
N PHE A 67 25.81 12.71 16.40
CA PHE A 67 27.27 12.59 16.33
C PHE A 67 28.00 13.93 16.08
N CYS A 68 27.27 15.02 15.84
CA CYS A 68 27.83 16.38 15.75
C CYS A 68 27.78 17.16 17.08
N LYS A 69 27.72 16.48 18.22
CA LYS A 69 27.78 17.09 19.56
C LYS A 69 29.02 16.66 20.33
#